data_AF-Q54BE1-F1
#
_entry.id   AF-Q54BE1-F1
#
_cell.length_a   1.000
_cell.length_b   1.000
_cell.length_c   1.000
_cell.angle_alpha   90.00
_cell.angle_beta   90.00
_cell.angle_gamma   90.00
#
_symmetry.space_group_name_H-M   'P 1'
#
loop_
_entity.id
_entity.type
_entity.pdbx_description
1 polymer ?
#
loop_
_entity_poly.entity_id
_entity_poly.type
_entity_poly.pdbx_seq_one_letter_code
_entity_poly.pdbx_strand_id
1 'polypeptide(L)'
;MTLIGIPRGTPQIEVMFDVDSNGILNVAAEDKTSKKVEKITITNDKGRPSLKDINKMVEDAEKFKEQDQQQILKVYFTNYCINKKKKKDLQNFI
;
A
#
# COMPACT_ATOMS: atom_id res chain seq x y z
N MET A 1 -10.87 17.15 11.68
CA MET A 1 -9.46 17.40 11.30
C MET A 1 -9.47 17.90 9.86
N THR A 2 -9.32 19.20 9.65
CA THR A 2 -9.38 19.83 8.32
C THR A 2 -8.04 19.60 7.59
N LEU A 3 -8.07 18.90 6.46
CA LEU A 3 -6.90 18.68 5.59
C LEU A 3 -6.58 19.98 4.82
N ILE A 4 -5.64 20.76 5.34
CA ILE A 4 -5.12 21.98 4.72
C ILE A 4 -3.92 21.58 3.84
N GLY A 5 -4.03 21.78 2.53
CA GLY A 5 -2.87 21.93 1.64
C GLY A 5 -2.32 20.69 0.92
N ILE A 6 -3.15 19.90 0.24
CA ILE A 6 -2.67 18.92 -0.75
C ILE A 6 -2.60 19.62 -2.13
N PRO A 7 -1.47 19.57 -2.85
CA PRO A 7 -1.34 20.23 -4.14
C PRO A 7 -2.42 19.76 -5.13
N ARG A 8 -3.09 20.72 -5.78
CA ARG A 8 -4.06 20.44 -6.85
C ARG A 8 -3.39 19.57 -7.92
N GLY A 9 -4.04 18.46 -8.28
CA GLY A 9 -3.55 17.50 -9.28
C GLY A 9 -2.98 16.19 -8.73
N THR A 10 -2.91 16.01 -7.39
CA THR A 10 -2.52 14.72 -6.81
C THR A 10 -3.77 13.91 -6.43
N PRO A 11 -4.06 12.77 -7.10
CA PRO A 11 -5.24 11.97 -6.78
C PRO A 11 -5.15 11.43 -5.35
N GLN A 12 -6.27 11.54 -4.62
CA GLN A 12 -6.38 11.04 -3.25
C GLN A 12 -7.22 9.76 -3.27
N ILE A 13 -6.53 8.62 -3.32
CA ILE A 13 -7.18 7.31 -3.27
C ILE A 13 -7.22 6.85 -1.81
N GLU A 14 -8.42 6.58 -1.31
CA GLU A 14 -8.66 5.94 -0.02
C GLU A 14 -8.97 4.47 -0.24
N VAL A 15 -8.17 3.59 0.36
CA VAL A 15 -8.36 2.14 0.25
C VAL A 15 -8.92 1.63 1.58
N MET A 16 -10.01 0.87 1.49
CA MET A 16 -10.71 0.24 2.60
C MET A 16 -10.63 -1.28 2.48
N PHE A 17 -10.39 -1.93 3.61
CA PHE A 17 -10.35 -3.38 3.74
C PHE A 17 -11.35 -3.79 4.81
N ASP A 18 -12.25 -4.70 4.46
CA ASP A 18 -13.27 -5.23 5.36
C ASP A 18 -13.32 -6.75 5.25
N VAL A 19 -13.26 -7.44 6.39
CA VAL A 19 -13.35 -8.90 6.46
C VAL A 19 -14.63 -9.25 7.19
N ASP A 20 -15.51 -9.96 6.51
CA ASP A 20 -16.79 -10.36 7.09
C ASP A 20 -16.67 -11.63 7.96
N SER A 21 -17.75 -11.98 8.66
CA SER A 21 -17.82 -13.16 9.53
C SER A 21 -17.62 -14.50 8.78
N ASN A 22 -17.75 -14.51 7.46
CA ASN A 22 -17.53 -15.69 6.62
C ASN A 22 -16.08 -15.78 6.11
N GLY A 23 -15.26 -14.77 6.41
CA GLY A 23 -13.88 -14.67 5.95
C GLY A 23 -13.74 -14.16 4.52
N ILE A 24 -14.76 -13.48 3.98
CA ILE A 24 -14.70 -12.83 2.67
C ILE A 24 -14.06 -11.45 2.86
N LEU A 25 -12.99 -11.19 2.10
CA LEU A 25 -12.29 -9.91 2.12
C LEU A 25 -12.86 -8.98 1.03
N ASN A 26 -13.45 -7.88 1.46
CA ASN A 26 -13.88 -6.79 0.62
C ASN A 26 -12.79 -5.71 0.57
N VAL A 27 -12.26 -5.43 -0.62
CA VAL A 27 -11.31 -4.33 -0.86
C VAL A 27 -12.01 -3.28 -1.70
N ALA A 28 -12.10 -2.05 -1.19
CA ALA A 28 -12.68 -0.93 -1.91
C ALA A 28 -11.65 0.21 -2.03
N ALA A 29 -11.68 0.95 -3.13
CA ALA A 29 -10.88 2.14 -3.34
C ALA A 29 -11.76 3.30 -3.83
N GLU A 30 -11.73 4.43 -3.13
CA GLU A 30 -12.42 5.68 -3.50
C GLU A 30 -11.40 6.74 -3.91
N ASP A 31 -11.55 7.34 -5.09
CA ASP A 31 -10.91 8.62 -5.40
C ASP A 31 -11.73 9.76 -4.79
N LYS A 32 -11.19 10.43 -3.77
CA LYS A 32 -11.89 11.50 -3.06
C LYS A 32 -12.23 12.69 -3.95
N THR A 33 -11.54 12.86 -5.08
CA THR A 33 -11.75 13.97 -6.02
C THR A 33 -12.95 13.71 -6.93
N SER A 34 -12.97 12.54 -7.58
CA SER A 34 -14.01 12.17 -8.55
C SER A 34 -15.21 11.46 -7.91
N LYS A 35 -15.10 11.03 -6.65
CA LYS A 35 -16.08 10.19 -5.94
C LYS A 35 -16.34 8.84 -6.60
N LYS A 36 -15.46 8.44 -7.51
CA LYS A 36 -15.52 7.12 -8.14
C LYS A 36 -15.02 6.07 -7.14
N VAL A 37 -15.80 5.01 -6.96
CA VAL A 37 -15.48 3.88 -6.09
C VAL A 37 -15.34 2.62 -6.94
N GLU A 38 -14.28 1.86 -6.72
CA GLU A 38 -14.08 0.52 -7.27
C GLU A 38 -13.99 -0.48 -6.11
N LYS A 39 -14.61 -1.66 -6.26
CA LYS A 39 -14.63 -2.70 -5.24
C LYS A 39 -14.26 -4.06 -5.84
N ILE A 40 -13.45 -4.81 -5.11
CA ILE A 40 -13.11 -6.21 -5.38
C ILE A 40 -13.49 -7.04 -4.16
N THR A 41 -14.13 -8.17 -4.40
CA THR A 41 -14.45 -9.16 -3.36
C THR A 41 -13.57 -10.38 -3.56
N ILE A 42 -12.82 -10.74 -2.52
CA ILE A 42 -11.98 -11.93 -2.47
C ILE A 42 -12.69 -12.94 -1.58
N THR A 43 -13.20 -14.00 -2.18
CA THR A 43 -13.93 -15.06 -1.48
C THR A 43 -12.98 -16.14 -0.95
N ASN A 44 -13.41 -16.84 0.09
CA ASN A 44 -12.61 -17.83 0.83
C ASN A 44 -12.66 -19.25 0.20
N ASP A 45 -13.16 -19.36 -1.03
CA ASP A 45 -13.60 -20.66 -1.57
C ASP A 45 -12.43 -21.56 -1.98
N LYS A 46 -11.23 -21.00 -2.21
CA LYS A 46 -10.04 -21.73 -2.66
C LYS A 46 -8.75 -21.07 -2.17
N GLY A 47 -7.77 -21.88 -1.76
CA GLY A 47 -6.40 -21.43 -1.58
C GLY A 47 -6.01 -20.96 -0.17
N ARG A 48 -6.75 -21.35 0.88
CA ARG A 48 -6.29 -21.11 2.26
C ARG A 48 -5.02 -21.95 2.51
N PRO A 49 -3.90 -21.32 2.92
CA PRO A 49 -2.69 -22.05 3.21
C PRO A 49 -2.93 -23.05 4.35
N SER A 50 -2.34 -24.24 4.23
CA SER A 50 -2.39 -25.23 5.30
C SER A 50 -1.64 -24.73 6.53
N LEU A 51 -1.87 -25.33 7.70
CA LEU A 51 -1.09 -25.02 8.91
C LEU A 51 0.43 -25.13 8.67
N LYS A 52 0.85 -26.10 7.85
CA LYS A 52 2.26 -26.27 7.48
C LYS A 52 2.77 -25.09 6.65
N ASP A 53 1.97 -24.62 5.71
CA ASP A 53 2.34 -23.47 4.87
C ASP A 53 2.40 -22.19 5.70
N ILE A 54 1.46 -21.99 6.62
CA ILE A 54 1.46 -20.85 7.55
C ILE A 54 2.73 -20.86 8.40
N ASN A 55 3.10 -21.99 9.00
CA ASN A 55 4.31 -22.10 9.81
C ASN A 55 5.57 -21.83 8.99
N LYS A 56 5.63 -22.35 7.76
CA LYS A 56 6.72 -22.07 6.84
C LYS A 56 6.80 -20.57 6.49
N MET A 57 5.68 -19.91 6.25
CA MET A 57 5.65 -18.46 6.00
C MET A 57 6.19 -17.67 7.19
N VAL A 58 5.88 -18.08 8.42
CA VAL A 58 6.40 -17.44 9.64
C VAL A 58 7.92 -17.66 9.78
N GLU A 59 8.40 -18.87 9.53
CA GLU A 59 9.84 -19.18 9.58
C GLU A 59 10.61 -18.43 8.48
N ASP A 60 10.11 -18.43 7.25
CA ASP A 60 10.70 -17.70 6.13
C ASP A 60 10.71 -16.19 6.43
N ALA A 61 9.63 -15.63 7.00
CA ALA A 61 9.58 -14.22 7.37
C ALA A 61 10.64 -13.84 8.42
N GLU A 62 10.87 -14.68 9.43
CA GLU A 62 11.93 -14.41 10.43
C GLU A 62 13.32 -14.57 9.81
N LYS A 63 13.52 -15.57 8.94
CA LYS A 63 14.78 -15.81 8.24
C LYS A 63 15.18 -14.67 7.30
N PHE A 64 14.22 -14.06 6.60
CA PHE A 64 14.49 -13.02 5.59
C PHE A 64 14.32 -11.59 6.09
N LYS A 65 13.96 -11.41 7.37
CA LYS A 65 13.71 -10.13 8.02
C LYS A 65 14.76 -9.05 7.76
N GLU A 66 16.05 -9.36 7.91
CA GLU A 66 17.13 -8.38 7.68
C GLU A 66 17.24 -7.98 6.21
N GLN A 67 17.08 -8.93 5.29
CA GLN A 67 17.12 -8.67 3.85
C GLN A 67 15.94 -7.80 3.43
N ASP A 68 14.74 -8.11 3.90
CA ASP A 68 13.53 -7.33 3.63
C ASP A 68 13.66 -5.89 4.17
N GLN A 69 14.23 -5.73 5.36
CA GLN A 69 14.52 -4.40 5.92
C GLN A 69 15.49 -3.60 5.03
N GLN A 70 16.56 -4.21 4.53
CA GLN A 70 17.48 -3.55 3.62
C GLN A 70 16.80 -3.13 2.31
N GLN A 71 15.92 -3.97 1.77
CA GLN A 71 15.15 -3.63 0.56
C GLN A 71 14.18 -2.46 0.82
N ILE A 72 13.46 -2.48 1.94
CA ILE A 72 12.57 -1.38 2.34
C ILE A 72 13.35 -0.07 2.47
N LEU A 73 14.50 -0.09 3.15
CA LEU A 73 15.36 1.08 3.30
C LEU A 73 15.86 1.61 1.95
N LYS A 74 16.26 0.71 1.04
CA LYS A 74 16.68 1.07 -0.31
C LYS A 74 15.56 1.75 -1.11
N VAL A 75 14.35 1.21 -1.06
CA VAL A 75 13.16 1.81 -1.70
C VAL A 75 12.84 3.16 -1.08
N TYR A 76 12.87 3.26 0.25
CA TYR A 76 12.61 4.52 0.96
C TYR A 76 13.61 5.60 0.57
N PHE A 77 14.91 5.27 0.57
CA PHE A 77 15.98 6.20 0.17
C PHE A 77 15.83 6.61 -1.30
N THR A 78 15.52 5.66 -2.18
CA THR A 78 15.29 5.93 -3.62
C THR A 78 14.13 6.91 -3.81
N ASN A 79 12.98 6.65 -3.17
CA ASN A 79 11.81 7.52 -3.22
C ASN A 79 12.11 8.90 -2.63
N TYR A 80 12.87 8.97 -1.53
CA TYR A 80 13.32 10.22 -0.94
C TYR A 80 14.18 11.05 -1.91
N CYS A 81 15.19 10.43 -2.53
CA CYS A 81 16.07 11.08 -3.50
C CYS A 81 15.31 11.57 -4.74
N ILE A 82 14.39 10.76 -5.28
CA ILE A 82 13.55 11.13 -6.42
C ILE A 82 12.69 12.34 -6.08
N ASN A 83 12.01 12.33 -4.93
CA ASN A 83 11.13 13.43 -4.51
C ASN A 83 11.92 14.72 -4.24
N LYS A 84 13.12 14.61 -3.65
CA LYS A 84 14.01 15.77 -3.42
C LYS A 84 14.53 16.36 -4.74
N LYS A 85 14.91 15.52 -5.71
CA LYS A 85 15.32 15.96 -7.04
C LYS A 85 14.18 16.64 -7.78
N LYS A 86 12.99 16.03 -7.82
CA LYS A 86 11.78 16.65 -8.41
C LYS A 86 11.49 18.03 -7.82
N LYS A 87 11.61 18.19 -6.50
CA LYS A 87 11.41 19.49 -5.84
C LYS A 87 12.46 20.52 -6.24
N LYS A 88 13.74 20.12 -6.36
CA LYS A 88 14.82 21.00 -6.81
C LYS A 88 14.66 21.41 -8.27
N ASP A 89 14.30 20.46 -9.14
CA ASP A 89 14.05 20.73 -10.55
C ASP A 89 12.87 21.69 -10.74
N LEU A 90 11.80 21.54 -9.95
CA LEU A 90 10.66 22.46 -9.95
C LEU A 90 11.05 23.87 -9.46
N GLN A 91 11.92 23.97 -8.46
CA GLN A 91 12.43 25.26 -7.97
C GLN A 91 13.34 25.97 -8.96
N ASN A 92 14.08 25.23 -9.80
CA ASN A 92 14.93 25.82 -10.84
C ASN A 92 14.16 26.28 -12.08
N PHE A 93 12.88 25.92 -12.20
CA PHE A 93 12.02 26.30 -13.32
C PHE A 93 11.23 27.60 -13.05
N ILE A 94 11.09 28.00 -11.78
CA ILE A 94 10.43 29.25 -11.35
C ILE A 94 11.48 30.32 -11.10
#